data_AF-A0A8E2W981-F1
#
_entry.id   AF-A0A8E2W981-F1
#
_cell.length_a   1.000
_cell.length_b   1.000
_cell.length_c   1.000
_cell.angle_alpha   90.00
_cell.angle_beta   90.00
_cell.angle_gamma   90.00
#
_symmetry.space_group_name_H-M   'P 1'
#
loop_
_entity.id
_entity.type
_entity.pdbx_description
1 polymer ?
#
loop_
_entity_poly.entity_id
_entity_poly.type
_entity_poly.pdbx_seq_one_letter_code
_entity_poly.pdbx_strand_id
1 'polypeptide(L)'
;MWRALADMKPVPISPKLVDGGEKSCPSARAEAGALLIGVVGPDGIVRPIPKRFEIDAEFVEQASEAGAPEARFRFASRCVEGKCKQWTGNSCGVIEKVLTGMAEQMIAPAENLPSCAIRGSCRWHSQHGADACRACVYVITDQSMVTAPA
;
A
#
# COMPACT_ATOMS: atom_id res chain seq x y z
N MET A 1 -23.11 -11.66 -7.79
CA MET A 1 -22.82 -10.75 -8.92
C MET A 1 -21.32 -10.72 -9.19
N TRP A 2 -20.77 -11.80 -9.76
CA TRP A 2 -19.32 -12.06 -9.96
C TRP A 2 -18.82 -11.65 -11.38
N ARG A 3 -19.71 -11.14 -12.24
CA ARG A 3 -19.43 -11.00 -13.69
C ARG A 3 -18.46 -9.88 -14.08
N ALA A 4 -18.11 -8.94 -13.20
CA ALA A 4 -17.30 -7.77 -13.57
C ALA A 4 -15.78 -8.01 -13.58
N LEU A 5 -15.27 -9.08 -12.95
CA LEU A 5 -13.82 -9.34 -12.92
C LEU A 5 -13.28 -9.97 -14.22
N ALA A 6 -14.16 -10.47 -15.09
CA ALA A 6 -13.78 -11.22 -16.29
C ALA A 6 -13.39 -10.33 -17.48
N ASP A 7 -13.78 -9.05 -17.49
CA ASP A 7 -13.66 -8.15 -18.64
C ASP A 7 -12.61 -7.03 -18.45
N MET A 8 -11.81 -7.08 -17.38
CA MET A 8 -10.73 -6.13 -17.14
C MET A 8 -9.62 -6.32 -18.19
N LYS A 9 -9.59 -5.44 -19.19
CA LYS A 9 -8.52 -5.40 -20.18
C LYS A 9 -7.18 -5.12 -19.46
N PRO A 10 -6.09 -5.80 -19.83
CA PRO A 10 -4.78 -5.47 -19.29
C PRO A 10 -4.42 -4.03 -19.66
N VAL A 11 -4.44 -3.14 -18.67
CA VAL A 11 -3.91 -1.78 -18.80
C VAL A 11 -2.39 -1.91 -18.93
N PRO A 12 -1.77 -1.30 -19.97
CA PRO A 12 -0.32 -1.32 -20.09
C PRO A 12 0.29 -0.70 -18.84
N ILE A 13 1.21 -1.42 -18.20
CA ILE A 13 1.94 -0.98 -17.01
C ILE A 13 2.53 0.39 -17.30
N SER A 14 2.09 1.42 -16.57
CA SER A 14 2.65 2.75 -16.68
C SER A 14 4.16 2.70 -16.40
N PRO A 15 5.03 3.14 -17.35
CA PRO A 15 6.49 3.06 -17.20
C PRO A 15 7.05 3.86 -16.01
N LYS A 16 6.23 4.73 -15.39
CA LYS A 16 6.64 5.63 -14.31
C LYS A 16 7.00 4.93 -12.99
N LEU A 17 6.71 3.64 -12.82
CA LEU A 17 7.02 2.90 -11.59
C LEU A 17 8.18 1.90 -11.75
N VAL A 18 8.80 1.80 -12.94
CA VAL A 18 9.72 0.71 -13.27
C VAL A 18 11.19 1.10 -13.52
N ASP A 19 11.55 2.39 -13.66
CA ASP A 19 12.95 2.75 -14.00
C ASP A 19 13.78 3.36 -12.86
N GLY A 20 14.84 2.62 -12.51
CA GLY A 20 16.23 3.11 -12.37
C GLY A 20 16.63 4.05 -11.24
N GLY A 21 15.70 4.65 -10.49
CA GLY A 21 16.04 5.56 -9.39
C GLY A 21 14.85 6.10 -8.59
N GLU A 22 13.65 6.09 -9.20
CA GLU A 22 12.45 6.59 -8.54
C GLU A 22 11.82 5.52 -7.63
N LYS A 23 11.55 5.88 -6.36
CA LYS A 23 10.96 4.94 -5.39
C LYS A 23 9.43 4.99 -5.44
N SER A 24 8.79 3.85 -5.20
CA SER A 24 7.34 3.74 -5.03
C SER A 24 6.95 3.97 -3.56
N CYS A 25 5.96 4.82 -3.31
CA CYS A 25 5.27 4.93 -2.04
C CYS A 25 4.28 3.76 -1.90
N PRO A 26 4.36 2.91 -0.86
CA PRO A 26 3.41 1.81 -0.64
C PRO A 26 2.11 2.23 0.07
N SER A 27 1.93 3.53 0.31
CA SER A 27 0.76 4.11 1.01
C SER A 27 0.20 5.26 0.20
N ALA A 28 0.05 5.05 -1.10
CA ALA A 28 -0.50 6.04 -2.03
C ALA A 28 -2.03 6.13 -1.93
N ARG A 29 -2.58 7.19 -2.52
CA ARG A 29 -4.03 7.34 -2.70
C ARG A 29 -4.54 6.48 -3.85
N ALA A 30 -5.84 6.20 -3.83
CA ALA A 30 -6.54 5.60 -4.96
C ALA A 30 -6.68 6.62 -6.10
N GLU A 31 -5.77 6.54 -7.07
CA GLU A 31 -5.74 7.38 -8.26
C GLU A 31 -5.52 6.50 -9.48
N ALA A 32 -6.07 6.89 -10.64
CA ALA A 32 -5.82 6.19 -11.89
C ALA A 32 -4.30 6.13 -12.18
N GLY A 33 -3.81 4.94 -12.52
CA GLY A 33 -2.38 4.65 -12.68
C GLY A 33 -1.66 4.19 -11.40
N ALA A 34 -2.33 4.18 -10.24
CA ALA A 34 -1.78 3.55 -9.05
C ALA A 34 -1.80 2.02 -9.17
N LEU A 35 -0.90 1.35 -8.46
CA LEU A 35 -0.90 -0.10 -8.34
C LEU A 35 -1.71 -0.54 -7.14
N LEU A 36 -2.68 -1.42 -7.32
CA LEU A 36 -3.31 -2.16 -6.24
C LEU A 36 -2.34 -3.23 -5.73
N ILE A 37 -1.85 -3.07 -4.50
CA ILE A 37 -0.82 -3.92 -3.89
C ILE A 37 -1.34 -4.78 -2.74
N GLY A 38 -2.59 -4.59 -2.30
CA GLY A 38 -3.20 -5.43 -1.27
C GLY A 38 -4.66 -5.11 -1.00
N VAL A 39 -5.32 -6.04 -0.32
CA VAL A 39 -6.71 -5.94 0.15
C VAL A 39 -6.72 -6.09 1.66
N VAL A 40 -7.42 -5.23 2.38
CA VAL A 40 -7.57 -5.30 3.83
C VAL A 40 -8.57 -6.42 4.16
N GLY A 41 -8.13 -7.39 4.95
CA GLY A 41 -9.00 -8.45 5.47
C GLY A 41 -9.93 -7.97 6.57
N PRO A 42 -10.98 -8.74 6.91
CA PRO A 42 -11.89 -8.42 8.00
C PRO A 42 -11.21 -8.41 9.38
N ASP A 43 -10.03 -9.03 9.48
CA ASP A 43 -9.13 -9.04 10.64
C ASP A 43 -8.22 -7.80 10.72
N GLY A 44 -8.37 -6.84 9.81
CA GLY A 44 -7.51 -5.67 9.71
C GLY A 44 -6.12 -5.97 9.15
N ILE A 45 -5.89 -7.19 8.66
CA ILE A 45 -4.60 -7.61 8.09
C ILE A 45 -4.65 -7.51 6.57
N VAL A 46 -3.67 -6.84 5.98
CA VAL A 46 -3.56 -6.69 4.53
C VAL A 46 -3.09 -8.00 3.92
N ARG A 47 -3.89 -8.51 2.98
CA ARG A 47 -3.54 -9.58 2.06
C ARG A 47 -2.83 -9.00 0.84
N PRO A 48 -1.52 -9.24 0.64
CA PRO A 48 -0.78 -8.66 -0.47
C PRO A 48 -1.23 -9.23 -1.82
N ILE A 49 -1.24 -8.38 -2.85
CA ILE A 49 -1.42 -8.81 -4.23
C ILE A 49 -0.02 -8.90 -4.87
N PRO A 50 0.43 -10.11 -5.26
CA PRO A 50 1.80 -10.33 -5.73
C PRO A 50 2.02 -9.86 -7.17
N LYS A 51 0.94 -9.68 -7.95
CA LYS A 51 0.97 -9.20 -9.34
C LYS A 51 0.83 -7.68 -9.38
N ARG A 52 1.46 -7.04 -10.36
CA ARG A 52 1.23 -5.63 -10.65
C ARG A 52 -0.16 -5.50 -11.28
N PHE A 53 -1.07 -4.84 -10.56
CA PHE A 53 -2.41 -4.54 -11.05
C PHE A 53 -2.59 -3.02 -10.99
N GLU A 54 -2.57 -2.36 -12.14
CA GLU A 54 -2.80 -0.93 -12.25
C GLU A 54 -4.31 -0.65 -12.26
N ILE A 55 -4.74 0.32 -11.46
CA ILE A 55 -6.15 0.72 -11.38
C ILE A 55 -6.43 1.88 -12.32
N ASP A 56 -7.63 1.93 -12.88
CA ASP A 56 -8.11 3.01 -13.73
C ASP A 56 -9.13 3.91 -13.00
N ALA A 57 -9.67 4.90 -13.71
CA ALA A 57 -10.65 5.83 -13.14
C ALA A 57 -11.97 5.13 -12.76
N GLU A 58 -12.39 4.10 -13.51
CA GLU A 58 -13.61 3.33 -13.23
C GLU A 58 -13.45 2.56 -11.91
N PHE A 59 -12.30 1.93 -11.68
CA PHE A 59 -12.00 1.30 -10.40
C PHE A 59 -12.06 2.31 -9.26
N VAL A 60 -11.47 3.50 -9.42
CA VAL A 60 -11.46 4.54 -8.37
C VAL A 60 -12.88 4.97 -8.03
N GLU A 61 -13.71 5.22 -9.05
CA GLU A 61 -15.12 5.59 -8.88
C GLU A 61 -15.90 4.51 -8.13
N GLN A 62 -15.89 3.27 -8.63
CA GLN A 62 -16.60 2.14 -8.03
C GLN A 62 -16.11 1.84 -6.60
N ALA A 63 -14.80 1.88 -6.39
CA ALA A 63 -14.26 1.67 -5.06
C ALA A 63 -14.76 2.77 -4.11
N SER A 64 -14.83 4.02 -4.54
CA SER A 64 -15.20 5.15 -3.67
C SER A 64 -16.67 5.13 -3.24
N GLU A 65 -17.57 4.44 -3.94
CA GLU A 65 -18.98 4.30 -3.56
C GLU A 65 -19.16 3.70 -2.15
N ALA A 66 -18.25 2.82 -1.74
CA ALA A 66 -18.25 2.18 -0.43
C ALA A 66 -17.35 2.92 0.59
N GLY A 67 -17.12 4.22 0.40
CA GLY A 67 -16.24 5.07 1.22
C GLY A 67 -14.77 5.00 0.80
N ALA A 68 -13.87 5.56 1.62
CA ALA A 68 -12.45 5.68 1.30
C ALA A 68 -11.84 4.33 0.84
N PRO A 69 -11.34 4.22 -0.42
CA PRO A 69 -10.75 2.99 -0.91
C PRO A 69 -9.57 2.51 -0.05
N GLU A 70 -8.79 3.42 0.51
CA GLU A 70 -7.62 3.16 1.35
C GLU A 70 -7.93 2.48 2.69
N ALA A 71 -9.21 2.41 3.07
CA ALA A 71 -9.67 1.63 4.22
C ALA A 71 -9.86 0.14 3.90
N ARG A 72 -9.94 -0.20 2.60
CA ARG A 72 -10.21 -1.57 2.11
C ARG A 72 -9.12 -2.10 1.18
N PHE A 73 -8.31 -1.21 0.63
CA PHE A 73 -7.29 -1.52 -0.35
C PHE A 73 -6.00 -0.78 -0.03
N ARG A 74 -4.90 -1.33 -0.54
CA ARG A 74 -3.61 -0.66 -0.51
C ARG A 74 -3.11 -0.35 -1.89
N PHE A 75 -2.65 0.89 -2.05
CA PHE A 75 -2.16 1.39 -3.31
C PHE A 75 -0.69 1.78 -3.23
N ALA A 76 0.00 1.61 -4.35
CA ALA A 76 1.33 2.17 -4.56
C ALA A 76 1.36 3.12 -5.75
N SER A 77 2.10 4.21 -5.60
CA SER A 77 2.37 5.17 -6.67
C SER A 77 3.76 5.77 -6.45
N ARG A 78 4.14 6.78 -7.23
CA ARG A 78 5.40 7.49 -7.10
C ARG A 78 5.58 8.07 -5.69
N CYS A 79 6.75 7.86 -5.09
CA CYS A 79 7.13 8.55 -3.86
C CYS A 79 7.60 9.97 -4.21
N VAL A 80 6.92 10.99 -3.67
CA VAL A 80 7.25 12.41 -3.92
C VAL A 80 8.19 13.01 -2.87
N GLU A 81 8.69 12.18 -1.94
CA GLU A 81 9.70 12.53 -0.93
C GLU A 81 9.38 13.83 -0.20
N GLY A 82 10.24 14.85 -0.28
CA GLY A 82 10.08 16.14 0.39
C GLY A 82 8.80 16.92 0.07
N LYS A 83 8.02 16.50 -0.94
CA LYS A 83 6.68 17.05 -1.23
C LYS A 83 5.55 16.34 -0.48
N CYS A 84 5.86 15.31 0.31
CA CYS A 84 4.91 14.58 1.12
C CYS A 84 4.92 15.11 2.56
N LYS A 85 3.74 15.32 3.14
CA LYS A 85 3.59 15.72 4.56
C LYS A 85 4.18 14.73 5.57
N GLN A 86 4.40 13.48 5.14
CA GLN A 86 4.97 12.42 5.97
C GLN A 86 6.50 12.35 5.89
N TRP A 87 7.13 13.19 5.07
CA TRP A 87 8.58 13.20 4.91
C TRP A 87 9.24 13.91 6.09
N THR A 88 10.26 13.29 6.67
CA THR A 88 10.98 13.79 7.86
C THR A 88 12.16 14.71 7.52
N GLY A 89 12.46 14.85 6.23
CA GLY A 89 13.64 15.57 5.73
C GLY A 89 14.55 14.66 4.89
N ASN A 90 14.71 13.40 5.29
CA ASN A 90 15.51 12.41 4.54
C ASN A 90 14.83 11.04 4.36
N SER A 91 13.71 10.80 5.04
CA SER A 91 13.03 9.50 5.05
C SER A 91 11.50 9.68 5.13
N CYS A 92 10.77 8.61 4.84
CA CYS A 92 9.34 8.52 5.12
C CYS A 92 9.13 8.20 6.60
N GLY A 93 8.46 9.11 7.33
CA GLY A 93 8.18 8.96 8.75
C GLY A 93 7.02 8.02 9.08
N VAL A 94 6.22 7.57 8.09
CA VAL A 94 5.14 6.60 8.35
C VAL A 94 5.71 5.27 8.81
N ILE A 95 6.69 4.73 8.08
CA ILE A 95 7.24 3.41 8.41
C ILE A 95 8.02 3.44 9.73
N GLU A 96 8.66 4.56 10.06
CA GLU A 96 9.30 4.77 11.35
C GLU A 96 8.28 4.68 12.49
N LYS A 97 7.17 5.43 12.37
CA LYS A 97 6.08 5.40 13.37
C LYS A 97 5.45 4.01 13.51
N VAL A 98 5.29 3.29 12.41
CA VAL A 98 4.74 1.92 12.43
C VAL A 98 5.68 0.99 13.20
N LEU A 99 6.98 1.00 12.87
CA LEU A 99 7.96 0.13 13.54
C LEU A 99 8.08 0.46 15.03
N THR A 100 8.12 1.75 15.40
CA THR A 100 8.13 2.18 16.80
C THR A 100 6.86 1.74 17.53
N GLY A 101 5.68 2.01 16.95
CA GLY A 101 4.41 1.65 17.58
C GLY A 101 4.24 0.14 17.76
N MET A 102 4.69 -0.67 16.79
CA MET A 102 4.70 -2.13 16.93
C MET A 102 5.60 -2.59 18.07
N ALA A 103 6.79 -2.00 18.21
CA ALA A 103 7.71 -2.32 19.31
C ALA A 103 7.12 -1.93 20.67
N GLU A 104 6.55 -0.73 20.79
CA GLU A 104 5.92 -0.23 22.02
C GLU A 104 4.72 -1.08 22.45
N GLN A 105 3.95 -1.58 21.48
CA GLN A 105 2.76 -2.40 21.73
C GLN A 105 3.05 -3.91 21.75
N MET A 106 4.33 -4.31 21.63
CA MET A 106 4.74 -5.71 21.54
C MET A 106 4.00 -6.50 20.43
N ILE A 107 3.67 -5.83 19.32
CA ILE A 107 3.06 -6.49 18.16
C ILE A 107 4.16 -7.23 17.40
N ALA A 108 4.01 -8.55 17.31
CA ALA A 108 4.92 -9.38 16.54
C ALA A 108 4.85 -9.03 15.04
N PRO A 109 5.99 -8.88 14.34
CA PRO A 109 6.00 -8.72 12.90
C PRO A 109 5.53 -10.01 12.21
N ALA A 110 5.12 -9.91 10.93
CA ALA A 110 4.83 -11.09 10.14
C ALA A 110 6.05 -12.04 10.12
N GLU A 111 5.84 -13.32 10.40
CA GLU A 111 6.90 -14.34 10.48
C GLU A 111 7.68 -14.42 9.16
N ASN A 112 6.95 -14.44 8.04
CA ASN A 112 7.50 -14.52 6.70
C ASN A 112 7.43 -13.19 5.97
N LEU A 113 8.34 -12.97 5.03
CA LEU A 113 8.29 -11.81 4.14
C LEU A 113 7.05 -11.90 3.24
N PRO A 114 6.10 -10.96 3.34
CA PRO A 114 4.89 -10.99 2.51
C PRO A 114 5.24 -10.82 1.02
N SER A 115 4.57 -11.50 0.10
CA SER A 115 4.80 -11.25 -1.32
C SER A 115 4.46 -9.79 -1.68
N CYS A 116 5.25 -9.13 -2.52
CA CYS A 116 5.10 -7.70 -2.78
C CYS A 116 5.59 -7.30 -4.17
N ALA A 117 4.68 -6.81 -5.01
CA ALA A 117 4.94 -6.45 -6.40
C ALA A 117 5.91 -5.25 -6.60
N ILE A 118 6.16 -4.48 -5.52
CA ILE A 118 6.98 -3.26 -5.55
C ILE A 118 8.22 -3.33 -4.67
N ARG A 119 8.58 -4.48 -4.07
CA ARG A 119 9.70 -4.55 -3.10
C ARG A 119 10.99 -3.91 -3.63
N GLY A 120 11.34 -4.18 -4.88
CA GLY A 120 12.56 -3.65 -5.52
C GLY A 120 12.58 -2.11 -5.65
N SER A 121 11.42 -1.46 -5.74
CA SER A 121 11.29 -0.01 -5.87
C SER A 121 10.72 0.67 -4.62
N CYS A 122 10.29 -0.07 -3.60
CA CYS A 122 9.54 0.47 -2.46
C CYS A 122 10.40 1.38 -1.57
N ARG A 123 9.88 2.57 -1.24
CA ARG A 123 10.51 3.55 -0.34
C ARG A 123 10.72 2.98 1.06
N TRP A 124 9.73 2.29 1.63
CA TRP A 124 9.83 1.72 2.98
C TRP A 124 10.86 0.58 3.06
N HIS A 125 10.86 -0.31 2.06
CA HIS A 125 11.88 -1.37 1.95
C HIS A 125 13.28 -0.77 1.75
N SER A 126 13.41 0.28 0.94
CA SER A 126 14.68 0.98 0.76
C SER A 126 15.22 1.61 2.05
N GLN A 127 14.37 1.90 3.03
CA GLN A 127 14.76 2.53 4.30
C GLN A 127 15.08 1.50 5.40
N HIS A 128 14.20 0.52 5.62
CA HIS A 128 14.32 -0.44 6.73
C HIS A 128 14.32 -1.91 6.29
N GLY A 129 14.52 -2.17 4.99
CA GLY A 129 14.65 -3.54 4.47
C GLY A 129 13.48 -4.45 4.82
N ALA A 130 13.82 -5.66 5.25
CA ALA A 130 12.87 -6.72 5.57
C ALA A 130 11.92 -6.36 6.73
N ASP A 131 12.36 -5.53 7.68
CA ASP A 131 11.56 -5.16 8.85
C ASP A 131 10.38 -4.30 8.44
N ALA A 132 10.61 -3.32 7.55
CA ALA A 132 9.51 -2.58 6.92
C ALA A 132 8.54 -3.51 6.19
N CYS A 133 9.05 -4.51 5.47
CA CYS A 133 8.20 -5.44 4.73
C CYS A 133 7.33 -6.29 5.67
N ARG A 134 7.86 -6.78 6.79
CA ARG A 134 7.09 -7.58 7.75
C ARG A 134 6.04 -6.76 8.51
N ALA A 135 6.31 -5.49 8.76
CA ALA A 135 5.35 -4.57 9.35
C ALA A 135 4.24 -4.14 8.36
N CYS A 136 4.53 -4.20 7.06
CA CYS A 136 3.67 -3.65 6.02
C CYS A 136 2.23 -4.21 6.07
N VAL A 137 2.04 -5.48 6.40
CA VAL A 137 0.71 -6.10 6.41
C VAL A 137 -0.25 -5.54 7.47
N TYR A 138 0.27 -4.82 8.47
CA TYR A 138 -0.53 -4.19 9.53
C TYR A 138 -0.91 -2.73 9.21
N VAL A 139 -0.44 -2.18 8.09
CA VAL A 139 -0.67 -0.78 7.76
C VAL A 139 -1.89 -0.62 6.87
N ILE A 140 -2.95 -0.04 7.44
CA ILE A 140 -4.12 0.46 6.71
C ILE A 140 -3.96 1.97 6.55
N THR A 141 -4.00 2.46 5.32
CA THR A 141 -3.71 3.87 4.99
C THR A 141 -4.82 4.81 5.48
N ASP A 142 -6.07 4.34 5.51
CA ASP A 142 -7.20 5.07 6.08
C ASP A 142 -7.93 4.21 7.11
N GLN A 143 -7.91 4.64 8.37
CA GLN A 143 -8.49 3.88 9.48
C GLN A 143 -9.96 4.23 9.77
N SER A 144 -10.63 5.02 8.92
CA SER A 144 -12.03 5.44 9.13
C SER A 144 -13.03 4.27 9.24
N MET A 145 -12.69 3.10 8.73
CA MET A 145 -13.52 1.88 8.84
C MET A 145 -13.00 0.86 9.86
N VAL A 146 -11.83 1.12 10.47
CA VAL A 146 -11.30 0.26 11.54
C VAL A 146 -12.06 0.60 12.81
N THR A 147 -12.90 -0.32 13.27
CA THR A 147 -13.56 -0.16 14.57
C THR A 147 -12.49 -0.34 15.65
N ALA A 148 -12.37 0.63 16.58
CA ALA A 148 -11.47 0.49 17.72
C ALA A 148 -11.87 -0.78 18.52
N PRO A 149 -10.89 -1.56 19.03
CA PRO A 149 -11.21 -2.64 19.95
C PRO A 149 -11.92 -2.05 21.19
N ALA A 150 -12.99 -2.73 21.61
CA ALA A 150 -13.73 -2.41 22.84
C ALA A 150 -12.89 -2.65 24.10
#